data_AF-A0A2D8G9E2-F1
#
_entry.id   AF-A0A2D8G9E2-F1
#
_cell.length_a   1.000
_cell.length_b   1.000
_cell.length_c   1.000
_cell.angle_alpha   90.00
_cell.angle_beta   90.00
_cell.angle_gamma   90.00
#
_symmetry.space_group_name_H-M   'P 1'
#
loop_
_entity.id
_entity.type
_entity.pdbx_description
1 polymer ?
#
loop_
_entity_poly.entity_id
_entity_poly.type
_entity_poly.pdbx_seq_one_letter_code
_entity_poly.pdbx_strand_id
1 'polypeptide(L)'
;MDAIKNLLTRNASNKLTLPMPSSEQMQIIYQAALRSPDHAWLRPSSFIEVSGKGLEKLSKIFEKYARENVPDLTDEKLAKYREAPFRAPM
;
A
#
# COMPACT_ATOMS: atom_id res chain seq x y z
N MET A 1 -11.24 20.07 -10.44
CA MET A 1 -10.69 19.60 -9.16
C MET A 1 -10.09 20.81 -8.45
N ASP A 2 -10.31 20.97 -7.15
CA ASP A 2 -9.76 22.08 -6.37
C ASP A 2 -8.56 21.55 -5.57
N ALA A 3 -7.35 21.99 -5.92
CA ALA A 3 -6.11 21.48 -5.35
C ALA A 3 -5.99 21.78 -3.84
N ILE A 4 -6.38 22.99 -3.42
CA ILE A 4 -6.32 23.39 -2.01
C ILE A 4 -7.31 22.56 -1.20
N LYS A 5 -8.54 22.41 -1.69
CA LYS A 5 -9.54 21.56 -1.04
C LYS A 5 -9.04 20.12 -0.89
N ASN A 6 -8.51 19.51 -1.95
CA ASN A 6 -8.00 18.13 -1.90
C ASN A 6 -6.93 17.94 -0.82
N LEU A 7 -5.99 18.90 -0.69
CA LEU A 7 -4.94 18.85 0.31
C LEU A 7 -5.51 18.98 1.74
N LEU A 8 -6.44 19.91 1.94
CA LEU A 8 -7.04 20.17 3.25
C LEU A 8 -8.00 19.07 3.71
N THR A 9 -8.65 18.35 2.78
CA THR A 9 -9.65 17.32 3.12
C THR A 9 -9.10 15.89 3.10
N ARG A 10 -7.86 15.67 2.66
CA ARG A 10 -7.27 14.32 2.64
C ARG A 10 -7.11 13.80 4.07
N ASN A 11 -7.64 12.60 4.33
CA ASN A 11 -7.53 11.91 5.61
C ASN A 11 -6.85 10.54 5.44
N ALA A 12 -6.43 9.94 6.56
CA ALA A 12 -5.92 8.58 6.58
C ALA A 12 -7.08 7.63 6.90
N SER A 13 -7.30 6.63 6.05
CA SER A 13 -8.22 5.52 6.34
C SER A 13 -7.43 4.28 6.74
N ASN A 14 -7.87 3.60 7.80
CA ASN A 14 -7.24 2.37 8.29
C ASN A 14 -7.76 1.10 7.59
N LYS A 15 -8.88 1.21 6.86
CA LYS A 15 -9.49 0.13 6.08
C LYS A 15 -10.08 0.72 4.79
N LEU A 16 -9.74 0.10 3.66
CA LEU A 16 -10.29 0.40 2.35
C LEU A 16 -11.01 -0.83 1.82
N THR A 17 -12.00 -0.61 0.96
CA THR A 17 -12.84 -1.67 0.37
C THR A 17 -12.89 -1.50 -1.14
N LEU A 18 -13.43 -2.51 -1.83
CA LEU A 18 -13.77 -2.39 -3.25
C LEU A 18 -14.87 -1.32 -3.48
N PRO A 19 -14.92 -0.71 -4.68
CA PRO A 19 -13.99 -0.91 -5.79
C PRO A 19 -12.66 -0.17 -5.56
N MET A 20 -11.56 -0.81 -5.97
CA MET A 20 -10.28 -0.14 -6.15
C MET A 20 -10.31 0.73 -7.43
N PRO A 21 -9.40 1.71 -7.59
CA PRO A 21 -9.27 2.46 -8.83
C PRO A 21 -9.01 1.54 -10.04
N SER A 22 -9.49 1.92 -11.22
CA SER A 22 -9.21 1.21 -12.46
C SER A 22 -7.73 1.33 -12.87
N SER A 23 -7.28 0.48 -13.79
CA SER A 23 -5.93 0.56 -14.35
C SER A 23 -5.63 1.94 -14.94
N GLU A 24 -6.58 2.56 -15.64
CA GLU A 24 -6.43 3.89 -16.22
C GLU A 24 -6.32 4.97 -15.14
N GLN A 25 -7.10 4.85 -14.06
CA GLN A 25 -7.03 5.76 -12.92
C GLN A 25 -5.68 5.64 -12.20
N MET A 26 -5.18 4.41 -12.01
CA MET A 26 -3.87 4.17 -11.41
C MET A 26 -2.72 4.73 -12.25
N GLN A 27 -2.79 4.64 -13.59
CA GLN A 27 -1.80 5.28 -14.46
C GLN A 27 -1.71 6.78 -14.23
N ILE A 28 -2.85 7.47 -14.10
CA ILE A 28 -2.89 8.91 -13.80
C ILE A 28 -2.26 9.18 -12.42
N ILE A 29 -2.57 8.35 -11.42
CA ILE A 29 -2.02 8.48 -10.06
C ILE A 29 -0.49 8.33 -10.07
N TYR A 30 0.05 7.32 -10.76
CA TYR A 30 1.51 7.13 -10.85
C TYR A 30 2.20 8.28 -11.59
N GLN A 31 1.63 8.75 -12.69
CA GLN A 31 2.15 9.91 -13.42
C GLN A 31 2.19 11.16 -12.53
N ALA A 32 1.13 11.39 -11.74
CA ALA A 32 1.09 12.52 -10.80
C ALA A 32 2.11 12.35 -9.66
N ALA A 33 2.22 11.16 -9.07
CA ALA A 33 3.13 10.89 -7.95
C ALA A 33 4.61 11.05 -8.34
N LEU A 34 4.98 10.63 -9.56
CA LEU A 34 6.34 10.75 -10.09
C LEU A 34 6.73 12.19 -10.49
N ARG A 35 5.83 13.18 -10.34
CA ARG A 35 6.17 14.60 -10.46
C ARG A 35 6.70 15.22 -9.18
N SER A 36 6.70 14.47 -8.06
CA SER A 36 7.37 14.95 -6.85
C SER A 36 8.82 15.33 -7.19
N PRO A 37 9.28 16.53 -6.81
CA PRO A 37 10.64 16.94 -7.12
C PRO A 37 11.63 16.00 -6.45
N ASP A 38 12.63 15.57 -7.21
CA ASP A 38 13.73 14.74 -6.73
C ASP A 38 15.06 15.46 -6.95
N HIS A 39 15.95 15.40 -5.96
CA HIS A 39 17.23 16.09 -6.03
C HIS A 39 18.09 15.48 -7.13
N ALA A 40 18.69 16.32 -7.96
CA ALA A 40 19.60 15.93 -9.04
C ALA A 40 19.02 14.94 -10.07
N TRP A 41 17.69 14.86 -10.21
CA TRP A 41 17.01 13.99 -11.18
C TRP A 41 17.36 12.50 -11.06
N LEU A 42 17.63 12.04 -9.84
CA LEU A 42 17.94 10.65 -9.51
C LEU A 42 16.78 9.68 -9.79
N ARG A 43 15.53 10.15 -9.79
CA ARG A 43 14.31 9.31 -9.94
C ARG A 43 14.34 8.04 -9.07
N PRO A 44 14.57 8.14 -7.75
CA PRO A 44 14.82 6.97 -6.90
C PRO A 44 13.55 6.16 -6.59
N SER A 45 12.37 6.74 -6.79
CA SER A 45 11.10 6.14 -6.40
C SER A 45 10.52 5.22 -7.47
N SER A 46 10.07 4.05 -7.05
CA SER A 46 9.29 3.11 -7.85
C SER A 46 8.07 2.64 -7.06
N PHE A 47 7.05 2.15 -7.77
CA PHE A 47 5.82 1.62 -7.17
C PHE A 47 5.70 0.14 -7.47
N ILE A 48 5.25 -0.62 -6.47
CA ILE A 48 4.80 -2.01 -6.62
C ILE A 48 3.33 -2.02 -6.25
N GLU A 49 2.48 -2.29 -7.22
CA GLU A 49 1.04 -2.50 -7.01
C GLU A 49 0.79 -3.97 -6.66
N VAL A 50 0.02 -4.24 -5.60
CA VAL A 50 -0.23 -5.61 -5.13
C VAL A 50 -1.73 -5.86 -5.00
N SER A 51 -2.38 -6.29 -6.09
CA SER A 51 -3.82 -6.55 -6.11
C SER A 51 -4.16 -8.04 -6.30
N GLY A 52 -5.42 -8.40 -6.03
CA GLY A 52 -5.94 -9.75 -6.22
C GLY A 52 -5.13 -10.82 -5.50
N LYS A 53 -4.71 -11.87 -6.23
CA LYS A 53 -3.87 -12.97 -5.69
C LYS A 53 -2.51 -12.50 -5.16
N GLY A 54 -2.06 -11.30 -5.54
CA GLY A 54 -0.86 -10.68 -4.99
C GLY A 54 -0.95 -10.44 -3.48
N LEU A 55 -2.13 -10.07 -2.97
CA LEU A 55 -2.35 -9.83 -1.54
C LEU A 55 -2.14 -11.10 -0.71
N GLU A 56 -2.61 -12.25 -1.20
CA GLU A 56 -2.37 -13.55 -0.55
C GLU A 56 -0.89 -13.89 -0.51
N LYS A 57 -0.16 -13.62 -1.61
CA LYS A 57 1.29 -13.83 -1.65
C LYS A 57 2.01 -12.92 -0.65
N LEU A 58 1.61 -11.64 -0.57
CA LEU A 58 2.17 -10.69 0.38
C LEU A 58 1.87 -11.09 1.83
N SER A 59 0.67 -11.59 2.11
CA SER A 59 0.27 -12.09 3.43
C SER A 59 1.15 -13.26 3.89
N LYS A 60 1.44 -14.21 2.99
CA LYS A 60 2.37 -15.31 3.26
C LYS A 60 3.80 -14.84 3.52
N ILE A 61 4.26 -13.81 2.80
CA ILE A 61 5.59 -13.21 3.04
C ILE A 61 5.64 -12.56 4.42
N PHE A 62 4.61 -11.81 4.80
CA PHE A 62 4.53 -11.18 6.12
C PHE A 62 4.46 -12.22 7.25
N GLU A 63 3.68 -13.28 7.06
CA GLU A 63 3.63 -14.40 8.01
C GLU A 63 5.00 -15.06 8.17
N LYS A 64 5.68 -15.36 7.06
CA LYS A 64 7.02 -15.95 7.08
C LYS A 64 8.01 -15.06 7.81
N TYR A 65 8.04 -13.76 7.47
CA TYR A 65 8.90 -12.80 8.15
C TYR A 65 8.65 -12.76 9.65
N ALA A 66 7.38 -12.74 10.08
CA ALA A 66 7.02 -12.70 11.49
C ALA A 66 7.58 -13.92 12.23
N ARG A 67 7.39 -15.12 11.68
CA ARG A 67 7.90 -16.37 12.28
C ARG A 67 9.42 -16.42 12.41
N GLU A 68 10.13 -15.85 11.44
CA GLU A 68 11.60 -15.91 11.39
C GLU A 68 12.27 -14.80 12.21
N ASN A 69 11.61 -13.65 12.40
CA ASN A 69 12.29 -12.43 12.86
C ASN A 69 11.61 -11.73 14.06
N VAL A 70 10.43 -12.14 14.49
CA VAL A 70 9.72 -11.48 15.61
C VAL A 70 9.88 -12.33 16.88
N PRO A 71 10.62 -11.85 17.91
CA PRO A 71 10.68 -12.50 19.20
C PRO A 71 9.31 -12.51 19.90
N ASP A 72 9.06 -13.52 20.72
CA ASP A 72 7.82 -13.67 21.51
C ASP A 72 6.56 -13.50 20.64
N LEU A 73 6.55 -14.21 19.51
CA LEU A 73 5.48 -14.18 18.53
C LEU A 73 4.26 -14.95 19.07
N THR A 74 3.23 -14.19 19.43
CA THR A 74 1.92 -14.75 19.81
C THR A 74 1.05 -14.99 18.58
N ASP A 75 0.05 -15.85 18.71
CA ASP A 75 -0.93 -16.08 17.64
C ASP A 75 -1.67 -14.81 17.23
N GLU A 76 -1.95 -13.92 18.20
CA GLU A 76 -2.56 -12.62 17.95
C GLU A 76 -1.66 -11.71 17.10
N LYS A 77 -0.35 -11.66 17.40
CA LYS A 77 0.61 -10.89 16.59
C LYS A 77 0.71 -11.50 15.19
N LEU A 78 0.78 -12.83 15.09
CA LEU A 78 0.83 -13.54 13.81
C LEU A 78 -0.40 -13.25 12.94
N ALA A 79 -1.60 -13.25 13.53
CA ALA A 79 -2.82 -12.87 12.85
C ALA A 79 -2.76 -11.43 12.29
N LYS A 80 -2.20 -10.47 13.05
CA LYS A 80 -2.00 -9.10 12.55
C LYS A 80 -1.10 -9.02 11.33
N TYR A 81 -0.07 -9.85 11.22
CA TYR A 81 0.78 -9.93 10.03
C TYR A 81 0.04 -10.53 8.83
N ARG A 82 -0.74 -11.59 9.04
CA ARG A 82 -1.56 -12.22 7.98
C ARG A 82 -2.60 -11.26 7.43
N GLU A 83 -3.27 -10.51 8.30
CA GLU A 83 -4.35 -9.59 7.93
C GLU A 83 -3.87 -8.24 7.38
N ALA A 84 -2.60 -7.89 7.56
CA ALA A 84 -2.10 -6.57 7.20
C ALA A 84 -2.27 -6.20 5.71
N PRO A 85 -2.00 -7.09 4.73
CA PRO A 85 -2.22 -6.79 3.32
C PRO A 85 -3.69 -6.58 2.97
N PHE A 86 -4.63 -7.19 3.70
CA PHE A 86 -6.07 -7.11 3.41
C PHE A 86 -6.76 -5.89 4.01
N ARG A 87 -6.00 -4.94 4.58
CA ARG A 87 -6.55 -3.63 5.01
C ARG A 87 -6.92 -2.74 3.82
N ALA A 88 -6.42 -3.05 2.63
CA ALA A 88 -6.78 -2.40 1.38
C ALA A 88 -7.04 -3.46 0.30
N PRO A 89 -7.83 -3.11 -0.74
CA PRO A 89 -8.13 -4.03 -1.85
C PRO A 89 -6.97 -4.17 -2.86
N MET A 90 -5.86 -3.46 -2.68
CA MET A 90 -4.67 -3.40 -3.55
C MET A 90 -3.44 -2.91 -2.80
#